data_AF-A7ZE66-F1
#
_entry.id   AF-A7ZE66-F1
#
_cell.length_a   1.000
_cell.length_b   1.000
_cell.length_c   1.000
_cell.angle_alpha   90.00
_cell.angle_beta   90.00
_cell.angle_gamma   90.00
#
_symmetry.space_group_name_H-M   'P 1'
#
loop_
_entity.id
_entity.type
_entity.pdbx_description
1 polymer ?
#
loop_
_entity_poly.entity_id
_entity_poly.type
_entity_poly.pdbx_seq_one_letter_code
_entity_poly.pdbx_strand_id
1 'polypeptide(L)'
;MKNLKILLCLALASLAYGADLNTASKSELMSLGLNKSQALNVIKYRKAHKFTSIEELEKVQGIGFNDMQKVKEKLSVKDSQKAKKAEPEKKSKSKKLKSKKKKK
;
A
#
# COMPACT_ATOMS: atom_id res chain seq x y z
N MET A 1 -29.85 -16.74 -36.99
CA MET A 1 -29.18 -15.43 -37.14
C MET A 1 -28.49 -15.14 -35.82
N LYS A 2 -27.17 -15.33 -35.74
CA LYS A 2 -26.12 -14.31 -36.00
C LYS A 2 -26.09 -13.23 -34.92
N ASN A 3 -25.29 -13.46 -33.86
CA ASN A 3 -24.52 -12.49 -33.05
C ASN A 3 -24.35 -12.94 -31.57
N LEU A 4 -23.64 -14.04 -31.30
CA LEU A 4 -22.20 -14.01 -30.95
C LEU A 4 -21.56 -12.59 -30.94
N LYS A 5 -20.89 -12.27 -29.83
CA LYS A 5 -20.04 -11.07 -29.58
C LYS A 5 -20.75 -9.83 -29.01
N ILE A 6 -21.24 -9.93 -27.78
CA ILE A 6 -21.11 -8.83 -26.80
C ILE A 6 -20.11 -9.36 -25.76
N LEU A 7 -18.84 -9.54 -26.13
CA LEU A 7 -17.82 -8.49 -26.07
C LEU A 7 -17.65 -8.04 -24.60
N LEU A 8 -17.12 -8.92 -23.74
CA LEU A 8 -15.68 -9.03 -23.44
C LEU A 8 -15.06 -7.81 -22.71
N CYS A 9 -15.80 -6.75 -22.37
CA CYS A 9 -15.17 -5.49 -21.92
C CYS A 9 -15.24 -5.16 -20.41
N LEU A 10 -15.63 -6.08 -19.51
CA LEU A 10 -15.60 -5.77 -18.07
C LEU A 10 -14.97 -6.86 -17.19
N ALA A 11 -13.92 -7.51 -17.69
CA ALA A 11 -13.10 -8.44 -16.91
C ALA A 11 -11.62 -8.01 -16.84
N LEU A 12 -11.35 -6.71 -16.85
CA LEU A 12 -10.00 -6.13 -16.65
C LEU A 12 -9.85 -5.46 -15.28
N ALA A 13 -10.55 -5.95 -14.25
CA ALA A 13 -10.06 -5.75 -12.89
C ALA A 13 -8.95 -6.78 -12.67
N SER A 14 -7.82 -6.56 -13.33
CA SER A 14 -6.59 -7.32 -13.12
C SER A 14 -6.30 -7.33 -11.62
N LEU A 15 -6.42 -8.51 -10.99
CA LEU A 15 -5.97 -8.78 -9.64
C LEU A 15 -4.44 -8.72 -9.59
N ALA A 16 -3.89 -7.53 -9.79
CA ALA A 16 -2.52 -7.21 -9.39
C ALA A 16 -2.52 -6.99 -7.88
N TYR A 17 -2.71 -8.08 -7.12
CA TYR A 17 -2.39 -8.14 -5.68
C TYR A 17 -0.85 -8.14 -5.54
N GLY A 18 -0.24 -7.04 -5.94
CA GLY A 18 1.15 -6.68 -5.68
C GLY A 18 1.11 -5.50 -4.72
N ALA A 19 2.00 -5.46 -3.74
CA ALA A 19 2.07 -4.33 -2.82
C ALA A 19 2.67 -3.12 -3.53
N ASP A 20 1.92 -2.50 -4.44
CA ASP A 20 2.38 -1.38 -5.23
C ASP A 20 2.33 -0.09 -4.43
N LEU A 21 3.35 0.78 -4.51
CA LEU A 21 3.33 2.07 -3.82
C LEU A 21 2.11 2.93 -4.21
N ASN A 22 1.65 2.77 -5.45
CA ASN A 22 0.53 3.49 -6.03
C ASN A 22 -0.85 3.00 -5.56
N THR A 23 -0.97 1.75 -5.12
CA THR A 23 -2.26 1.12 -4.78
C THR A 23 -2.33 0.64 -3.33
N ALA A 24 -1.19 0.32 -2.70
CA ALA A 24 -1.09 -0.23 -1.37
C ALA A 24 -1.87 0.59 -0.34
N SER A 25 -2.58 -0.11 0.54
CA SER A 25 -3.21 0.45 1.71
C SER A 25 -2.16 0.93 2.72
N LYS A 26 -2.60 1.74 3.68
CA LYS A 26 -1.73 2.21 4.77
C LYS A 26 -1.06 1.06 5.51
N SER A 27 -1.79 -0.03 5.77
CA SER A 27 -1.26 -1.18 6.49
C SER A 27 -0.21 -1.92 5.67
N GLU A 28 -0.44 -2.07 4.36
CA GLU A 28 0.53 -2.70 3.46
C GLU A 28 1.82 -1.88 3.35
N LEU A 29 1.70 -0.56 3.21
CA LEU A 29 2.85 0.35 3.24
C LEU A 29 3.64 0.22 4.55
N MET A 30 2.94 0.04 5.67
CA MET A 30 3.60 -0.20 6.95
C MET A 30 4.32 -1.56 7.00
N SER A 31 3.72 -2.61 6.42
CA SER A 31 4.37 -3.92 6.29
C SER A 31 5.59 -3.92 5.36
N LEU A 32 5.74 -2.91 4.50
CA LEU A 32 6.96 -2.69 3.70
C LEU A 32 8.08 -2.02 4.50
N GLY A 33 7.86 -1.68 5.77
CA GLY A 33 8.85 -1.08 6.66
C GLY A 33 8.68 0.42 6.88
N LEU A 34 7.61 1.02 6.35
CA LEU A 34 7.28 2.43 6.61
C LEU A 34 6.52 2.58 7.94
N ASN A 35 6.71 3.72 8.61
CA ASN A 35 5.94 4.05 9.79
C ASN A 35 4.58 4.66 9.43
N LYS A 36 3.72 4.84 10.45
CA LYS A 36 2.36 5.37 10.29
C LYS A 36 2.30 6.74 9.60
N SER A 37 3.30 7.60 9.85
CA SER A 37 3.36 8.96 9.29
C SER A 37 3.84 8.93 7.84
N GLN A 38 4.90 8.18 7.57
CA GLN A 38 5.45 7.95 6.24
C GLN A 38 4.39 7.35 5.31
N ALA A 39 3.68 6.30 5.74
CA ALA A 39 2.62 5.69 4.95
C ALA A 39 1.49 6.69 4.60
N LEU A 40 1.14 7.60 5.52
CA LEU A 40 0.17 8.66 5.23
C LEU A 40 0.72 9.67 4.21
N ASN A 41 2.00 10.02 4.30
CA ASN A 41 2.63 10.93 3.37
C ASN A 41 2.75 10.32 1.97
N VAL A 42 3.03 9.03 1.84
CA VAL A 42 3.00 8.29 0.56
C VAL A 42 1.60 8.33 -0.06
N ILE A 43 0.56 8.07 0.74
CA ILE A 43 -0.83 8.14 0.29
C ILE A 43 -1.21 9.55 -0.17
N LYS A 44 -0.69 10.59 0.48
CA LYS A 44 -0.90 11.98 0.05
C LYS A 44 -0.14 12.28 -1.25
N TYR A 45 1.13 11.88 -1.33
CA TYR A 45 1.98 12.11 -2.50
C TYR A 45 1.36 11.49 -3.76
N ARG A 46 0.92 10.21 -3.70
CA ARG A 46 0.32 9.50 -4.85
C ARG A 46 -1.02 10.01 -5.36
N LYS A 47 -1.65 10.92 -4.62
CA LYS A 47 -2.86 11.62 -5.09
C LYS A 47 -2.52 12.71 -6.10
N ALA A 48 -1.33 13.31 -5.99
CA ALA A 48 -0.84 14.34 -6.89
C ALA A 48 0.18 13.80 -7.90
N HIS A 49 1.06 12.88 -7.48
CA HIS A 49 2.17 12.35 -8.28
C HIS A 49 2.29 10.83 -8.14
N LYS A 50 2.12 10.09 -9.23
CA LYS A 50 2.31 8.63 -9.21
C LYS A 50 3.80 8.30 -9.08
N PHE A 51 4.10 7.29 -8.27
CA PHE A 51 5.45 6.76 -8.16
C PHE A 51 5.77 5.94 -9.41
N THR A 52 6.86 6.28 -10.09
CA THR A 52 7.41 5.48 -11.20
C THR A 52 8.54 4.57 -10.74
N SER A 53 9.21 4.93 -9.65
CA SER A 53 10.30 4.17 -9.06
C SER A 53 10.30 4.27 -7.53
N ILE A 54 11.06 3.39 -6.88
CA ILE A 54 11.16 3.37 -5.41
C ILE A 54 11.94 4.58 -4.90
N GLU A 55 12.89 5.07 -5.70
CA GLU A 55 13.73 6.25 -5.41
C GLU A 55 12.90 7.52 -5.22
N GLU A 56 11.75 7.60 -5.87
CA GLU A 56 10.84 8.74 -5.71
C GLU A 56 10.21 8.82 -4.31
N LEU A 57 10.31 7.77 -3.49
CA LEU A 57 9.94 7.83 -2.08
C LEU A 57 10.77 8.85 -1.29
N GLU A 58 11.99 9.19 -1.72
CA GLU A 58 12.79 10.25 -1.08
C GLU A 58 12.12 11.63 -1.17
N LYS A 59 11.30 11.87 -2.19
CA LYS A 59 10.51 13.12 -2.32
C LYS A 59 9.37 13.20 -1.30
N VAL A 60 9.05 12.10 -0.64
CA VAL A 60 8.01 12.03 0.39
C VAL A 60 8.59 12.46 1.73
N GLN A 61 7.99 13.48 2.33
CA GLN A 61 8.45 14.02 3.60
C GLN A 61 8.61 12.92 4.67
N GLY A 62 9.82 12.84 5.22
CA GLY A 62 10.16 11.95 6.33
C GLY A 62 10.49 10.52 5.91
N ILE A 63 10.63 10.22 4.61
CA ILE A 63 11.23 8.97 4.12
C ILE A 63 12.69 9.24 3.78
N GLY A 64 13.58 8.37 4.28
CA GLY A 64 15.00 8.42 3.95
C GLY A 64 15.47 7.12 3.30
N PHE A 65 16.77 7.09 2.99
CA PHE A 65 17.43 5.97 2.32
C PHE A 65 17.17 4.60 2.98
N ASN A 66 17.25 4.52 4.31
CA ASN A 66 17.03 3.27 5.05
C ASN A 66 15.61 2.71 4.85
N ASP A 67 14.61 3.58 4.74
CA ASP A 67 13.22 3.16 4.55
C ASP A 67 12.97 2.73 3.11
N MET A 68 13.58 3.42 2.14
CA MET A 68 13.62 2.97 0.74
C MET A 68 14.23 1.59 0.59
N GLN A 69 15.34 1.30 1.28
CA GLN A 69 15.97 -0.01 1.23
C GLN A 69 15.03 -1.11 1.76
N LYS A 70 14.38 -0.89 2.91
CA LYS A 70 13.39 -1.84 3.45
C LYS A 70 12.26 -2.11 2.46
N VAL A 71 11.73 -1.04 1.85
CA VAL A 71 10.66 -1.15 0.85
C VAL A 71 11.15 -1.96 -0.35
N LYS A 72 12.34 -1.64 -0.89
CA LYS A 72 12.94 -2.34 -2.03
C LYS A 72 13.15 -3.82 -1.75
N GLU A 73 13.67 -4.16 -0.58
CA GLU A 73 13.87 -5.54 -0.14
C GLU A 73 12.53 -6.29 -0.04
N LYS A 74 11.50 -5.69 0.58
CA LYS A 74 10.19 -6.34 0.74
C LYS A 74 9.42 -6.48 -0.57
N LEU A 75 9.58 -5.55 -1.51
CA LEU A 75 8.99 -5.68 -2.85
C LEU A 75 9.66 -6.80 -3.65
N SER A 76 11.00 -6.84 -3.66
CA SER A 76 11.75 -7.90 -4.34
C SER A 76 11.47 -9.30 -3.78
N VAL A 77 11.24 -9.42 -2.46
CA VAL A 77 10.90 -10.70 -1.82
C VAL A 77 9.45 -11.12 -2.11
N LYS A 78 8.54 -10.17 -2.37
CA LYS A 78 7.12 -10.49 -2.69
C LYS A 78 6.94 -11.04 -4.09
N ASP A 79 7.77 -10.63 -5.06
CA ASP A 79 7.74 -11.18 -6.43
C ASP A 79 8.02 -12.68 -6.46
N SER A 80 8.74 -13.21 -5.44
CA SER A 80 9.12 -14.62 -5.35
C SER A 80 8.18 -15.47 -4.46
N GLN A 81 7.17 -14.90 -3.79
CA GLN A 81 6.29 -15.63 -2.86
C GLN A 81 4.80 -15.66 -3.24
N LYS A 82 4.43 -15.21 -4.45
CA LYS A 82 3.02 -15.15 -4.88
C LYS A 82 2.51 -16.50 -5.43
N ALA A 83 2.52 -17.53 -4.60
CA ALA A 83 1.77 -18.77 -4.82
C ALA A 83 1.36 -19.44 -3.50
N LYS A 84 0.62 -18.73 -2.63
CA LYS A 84 -0.44 -19.30 -1.78
C LYS A 84 -1.08 -18.23 -0.86
N LYS A 85 -2.41 -18.26 -0.86
CA LYS A 85 -3.40 -17.69 0.07
C LYS A 85 -4.03 -16.34 -0.27
N ALA A 86 -5.27 -16.48 -0.75
CA ALA A 86 -6.35 -15.49 -0.78
C ALA A 86 -7.00 -15.27 0.60
N GLU A 87 -7.59 -14.07 0.73
CA GLU A 87 -8.50 -13.39 1.69
C GLU A 87 -9.59 -14.19 2.46
N PRO A 88 -10.43 -13.60 3.40
CA PRO A 88 -10.76 -12.18 3.65
C PRO A 88 -10.95 -11.65 5.13
N GLU A 89 -10.96 -10.31 5.23
CA GLU A 89 -11.74 -9.36 6.08
C GLU A 89 -11.97 -9.50 7.63
N LYS A 90 -11.75 -8.40 8.40
CA LYS A 90 -12.83 -7.53 8.97
C LYS A 90 -12.35 -6.35 9.87
N LYS A 91 -13.13 -5.27 9.76
CA LYS A 91 -13.24 -4.02 10.56
C LYS A 91 -12.89 -4.13 12.05
N SER A 92 -12.22 -3.11 12.59
CA SER A 92 -12.41 -2.70 14.00
C SER A 92 -12.12 -1.21 14.22
N LYS A 93 -13.18 -0.48 14.55
CA LYS A 93 -13.23 0.86 15.11
C LYS A 93 -13.53 0.68 16.61
N SER A 94 -12.55 0.86 17.48
CA SER A 94 -12.69 1.05 18.95
C SER A 94 -11.68 2.12 19.35
N LYS A 95 -12.06 3.40 19.53
CA LYS A 95 -12.66 4.05 20.72
C LYS A 95 -11.77 3.95 21.97
N LYS A 96 -11.21 5.12 22.38
CA LYS A 96 -10.95 5.64 23.76
C LYS A 96 -10.38 4.62 24.79
N LEU A 97 -9.33 4.89 25.58
CA LEU A 97 -9.10 6.10 26.40
C LEU A 97 -7.79 5.95 27.24
N LYS A 98 -7.15 7.11 27.53
CA LYS A 98 -6.32 7.48 28.71
C LYS A 98 -5.00 6.73 29.01
N SER A 99 -3.90 7.50 29.02
CA SER A 99 -3.33 8.01 30.29
C SER A 99 -2.09 8.89 30.03
N LYS A 100 -2.11 10.15 30.47
CA LYS A 100 -1.14 10.75 31.43
C LYS A 100 -1.15 12.28 31.36
N LYS A 101 -1.03 12.86 32.55
CA LYS A 101 -0.36 14.13 32.90
C LYS A 101 -1.26 15.36 33.10
N LYS A 102 -1.56 15.65 34.37
CA LYS A 102 -1.05 16.80 35.18
C LYS A 102 -2.00 16.99 36.38
N LYS A 103 -1.50 16.93 37.63
CA LYS A 103 -0.83 18.02 38.36
C LYS A 103 -1.88 19.12 38.59
N LYS A 104 -2.44 19.27 39.78
CA LYS A 104 -1.79 19.82 40.99
C LYS A 104 -2.75 19.65 42.17
#